data_AF-A0A9P9Y263-F1
#
_entry.id   AF-A0A9P9Y263-F1
#
_cell.length_a   1.000
_cell.length_b   1.000
_cell.length_c   1.000
_cell.angle_alpha   90.00
_cell.angle_beta   90.00
_cell.angle_gamma   90.00
#
_symmetry.space_group_name_H-M   'P 1'
#
loop_
_entity.id
_entity.type
_entity.pdbx_description
1 polymer ?
#
loop_
_entity_poly.entity_id
_entity_poly.type
_entity_poly.pdbx_seq_one_letter_code
_entity_poly.pdbx_strand_id
1 'polypeptide(L)'
;MRRQAIYISTNEEENMVLSVPIDEQGMLGEGSTTATGGAGAVSIDGSTDEPAGVDPLVSQSALTVAGMNIFAVNAGSNTVSMFSIDKADPTKLTLIGQPVEVPGEFPNTVAASMKNRLVCVGATGATAGVSCAHFDRKNGIGAMDAPRPFDLGQTTPPVGPTNTVSHVFFSEDESTLFTTVKGDPPANNTGFLAAFPVHPSCRGGTVGLQGVMSSPDDTLVLFGSTAIPGSTDIFVTDASFGATVLSIGTDMQATTKGRSAVDGQSATCWATISPASKTAFVTDVGVNRIVEMSIEDASILNEIDLSANGQPGMIDLTAVGQMIYALAPGNSGKEPTIVVVNAVTREMVQEKALGKMGATNRVQGLAALRV
;
A
#
# COMPACT_ATOMS: atom_id res chain seq x y z
N MET A 1 -7.23 23.23 -15.96
CA MET A 1 -6.64 21.89 -16.13
C MET A 1 -6.53 21.27 -14.75
N ARG A 2 -7.03 20.05 -14.56
CA ARG A 2 -6.85 19.33 -13.28
C ARG A 2 -5.40 18.87 -13.24
N ARG A 3 -4.64 19.33 -12.24
CA ARG A 3 -3.26 18.89 -12.04
C ARG A 3 -3.27 17.66 -11.16
N GLN A 4 -2.49 16.66 -11.51
CA GLN A 4 -2.36 15.40 -10.79
C GLN A 4 -0.91 15.16 -10.42
N ALA A 5 -0.68 14.31 -9.44
CA ALA A 5 0.64 13.86 -9.03
C ALA A 5 0.57 12.46 -8.42
N ILE A 6 1.69 11.76 -8.48
CA ILE A 6 1.97 10.57 -7.68
C ILE A 6 2.88 10.93 -6.49
N TYR A 7 2.80 10.11 -5.45
CA TYR A 7 3.53 10.28 -4.21
C TYR A 7 4.18 8.96 -3.79
N ILE A 8 5.44 9.03 -3.35
CA ILE A 8 6.27 7.89 -2.95
C ILE A 8 6.99 8.25 -1.64
N SER A 9 7.11 7.32 -0.70
CA SER A 9 7.95 7.50 0.48
C SER A 9 9.39 7.11 0.14
N THR A 10 10.36 7.92 0.53
CA THR A 10 11.78 7.55 0.37
C THR A 10 12.21 6.49 1.37
N ASN A 11 11.53 6.41 2.53
CA ASN A 11 11.84 5.52 3.65
C ASN A 11 13.32 5.57 4.08
N GLU A 12 13.94 6.73 3.92
CA GLU A 12 15.30 6.98 4.40
C GLU A 12 15.32 7.34 5.88
N GLU A 13 16.51 7.35 6.49
CA GLU A 13 16.69 7.83 7.88
C GLU A 13 16.08 9.22 8.08
N GLU A 14 16.23 10.09 7.08
CA GLU A 14 15.41 11.29 6.92
C GLU A 14 14.29 10.99 5.91
N ASN A 15 13.15 10.50 6.40
CA ASN A 15 12.07 10.07 5.52
C ASN A 15 11.41 11.28 4.85
N MET A 16 11.21 11.18 3.54
CA MET A 16 10.59 12.22 2.71
C MET A 16 9.45 11.63 1.88
N VAL A 17 8.50 12.50 1.51
CA VAL A 17 7.54 12.21 0.43
C VAL A 17 8.06 12.83 -0.86
N LEU A 18 8.35 12.00 -1.84
CA LEU A 18 8.63 12.40 -3.22
C LEU A 18 7.29 12.60 -3.95
N SER A 19 7.10 13.77 -4.53
CA SER A 19 5.91 14.14 -5.30
C SER A 19 6.27 14.37 -6.76
N VAL A 20 5.66 13.63 -7.69
CA VAL A 20 5.96 13.71 -9.12
C VAL A 20 4.70 14.11 -9.89
N PRO A 21 4.72 15.19 -10.70
CA PRO A 21 3.54 15.65 -11.41
C PRO A 21 3.18 14.71 -12.55
N ILE A 22 1.88 14.56 -12.80
CA ILE A 22 1.31 13.88 -13.96
C ILE A 22 0.79 14.96 -14.92
N ASP A 23 1.22 14.91 -16.18
CA ASP A 23 0.72 15.78 -17.24
C ASP A 23 -0.63 15.31 -17.83
N GLU A 24 -1.16 16.03 -18.81
CA GLU A 24 -2.45 15.70 -19.42
C GLU A 24 -2.45 14.38 -20.21
N GLN A 25 -1.26 13.89 -20.57
CA GLN A 25 -1.06 12.62 -21.28
C GLN A 25 -0.85 11.46 -20.31
N GLY A 26 -0.80 11.72 -19.00
CA GLY A 26 -0.52 10.71 -17.98
C GLY A 26 0.97 10.48 -17.74
N MET A 27 1.85 11.32 -18.29
CA MET A 27 3.30 11.16 -18.18
C MET A 27 3.85 11.90 -16.97
N LEU A 28 4.96 11.39 -16.44
CA LEU A 28 5.63 11.91 -15.26
C LEU A 28 6.68 12.98 -15.60
N GLY A 29 6.61 14.10 -14.88
CA GLY A 29 7.58 15.20 -14.95
C GLY A 29 8.73 15.08 -13.95
N GLU A 30 9.33 16.22 -13.60
CA GLU A 30 10.31 16.31 -12.51
C GLU A 30 9.59 16.51 -11.17
N GLY A 31 10.03 15.78 -10.14
CA GLY A 31 9.42 15.79 -8.82
C GLY A 31 10.12 16.71 -7.82
N SER A 32 9.52 16.80 -6.63
CA SER A 32 10.07 17.48 -5.46
C SER A 32 9.87 16.64 -4.20
N THR A 33 10.74 16.81 -3.21
CA THR A 33 10.64 16.12 -1.94
C THR A 33 10.11 17.03 -0.85
N THR A 34 9.45 16.47 0.17
CA THR A 34 9.06 17.17 1.39
C THR A 34 9.29 16.25 2.58
N ALA A 35 10.01 16.75 3.58
CA ALA A 35 10.34 15.97 4.77
C ALA A 35 9.09 15.59 5.57
N THR A 36 9.04 14.33 6.02
CA THR A 36 8.00 13.84 6.92
C THR A 36 8.17 14.33 8.34
N GLY A 37 9.42 14.67 8.73
CA GLY A 37 9.81 14.91 10.12
C GLY A 37 10.07 13.63 10.93
N GLY A 38 9.86 12.45 10.33
CA GLY A 38 10.18 11.15 10.94
C GLY A 38 11.28 10.40 10.20
N ALA A 39 11.53 9.17 10.63
CA ALA A 39 12.57 8.30 10.10
C ALA A 39 11.99 7.02 9.48
N GLY A 40 12.58 6.58 8.36
CA GLY A 40 12.32 5.29 7.76
C GLY A 40 13.05 4.16 8.47
N ALA A 41 12.72 2.92 8.12
CA ALA A 41 13.41 1.74 8.63
C ALA A 41 13.34 0.58 7.63
N VAL A 42 14.10 -0.48 7.93
CA VAL A 42 14.25 -1.65 7.07
C VAL A 42 13.97 -2.90 7.91
N SER A 43 13.07 -3.76 7.42
CA SER A 43 12.82 -5.07 8.01
C SER A 43 14.01 -6.01 7.80
N ILE A 44 14.03 -7.14 8.51
CA ILE A 44 14.96 -8.23 8.23
C ILE A 44 14.31 -9.17 7.20
N ASP A 45 15.08 -9.54 6.18
CA ASP A 45 14.69 -10.58 5.22
C ASP A 45 14.87 -11.95 5.87
N GLY A 46 13.76 -12.66 6.11
CA GLY A 46 13.74 -13.95 6.80
C GLY A 46 14.38 -15.10 6.02
N SER A 47 14.71 -14.92 4.74
CA SER A 47 15.47 -15.91 3.96
C SER A 47 16.98 -15.74 4.10
N THR A 48 17.46 -14.54 4.43
CA THR A 48 18.89 -14.21 4.53
C THR A 48 19.35 -13.81 5.93
N ASP A 49 18.42 -13.46 6.82
CA ASP A 49 18.66 -12.89 8.14
C ASP A 49 19.44 -11.57 8.12
N GLU A 50 19.36 -10.84 7.00
CA GLU A 50 20.01 -9.55 6.77
C GLU A 50 18.95 -8.44 6.53
N PRO A 51 19.30 -7.15 6.65
CA PRO A 51 18.40 -6.06 6.30
C PRO A 51 17.87 -6.20 4.86
N ALA A 52 16.54 -6.09 4.69
CA ALA A 52 15.89 -6.23 3.40
C ALA A 52 16.41 -5.20 2.37
N GLY A 53 16.96 -5.70 1.26
CA GLY A 53 17.53 -4.87 0.20
C GLY A 53 16.49 -4.25 -0.73
N VAL A 54 15.31 -4.85 -0.85
CA VAL A 54 14.14 -4.36 -1.57
C VAL A 54 12.92 -4.61 -0.69
N ASP A 55 11.85 -3.85 -0.90
CA ASP A 55 10.63 -3.97 -0.08
C ASP A 55 10.88 -3.84 1.45
N PRO A 56 11.60 -2.80 1.93
CA PRO A 56 11.98 -2.68 3.34
C PRO A 56 10.81 -2.59 4.34
N LEU A 57 9.59 -2.34 3.88
CA LEU A 57 8.39 -2.27 4.73
C LEU A 57 7.47 -3.47 4.58
N VAL A 58 7.78 -4.40 3.66
CA VAL A 58 7.06 -5.65 3.42
C VAL A 58 5.54 -5.47 3.36
N SER A 59 5.08 -4.39 2.74
CA SER A 59 3.68 -3.97 2.79
C SER A 59 3.25 -3.16 1.57
N GLN A 60 1.94 -2.96 1.46
CA GLN A 60 1.33 -2.00 0.55
C GLN A 60 0.83 -0.78 1.33
N SER A 61 0.85 0.38 0.69
CA SER A 61 0.32 1.64 1.25
C SER A 61 1.13 2.18 2.43
N ALA A 62 2.46 2.21 2.31
CA ALA A 62 3.33 2.98 3.22
C ALA A 62 2.99 4.49 3.24
N LEU A 63 2.32 4.97 2.19
CA LEU A 63 1.59 6.22 2.21
C LEU A 63 0.25 6.09 1.48
N THR A 64 -0.68 6.98 1.79
CA THR A 64 -2.00 7.04 1.15
C THR A 64 -2.48 8.48 0.96
N VAL A 65 -3.43 8.67 0.05
CA VAL A 65 -4.05 9.96 -0.26
C VAL A 65 -5.52 9.92 0.11
N ALA A 66 -5.98 10.90 0.88
CA ALA A 66 -7.39 11.10 1.22
C ALA A 66 -7.78 12.56 1.03
N GLY A 67 -8.56 12.84 -0.02
CA GLY A 67 -8.89 14.20 -0.44
C GLY A 67 -7.64 14.97 -0.88
N MET A 68 -7.35 16.10 -0.23
CA MET A 68 -6.15 16.91 -0.48
C MET A 68 -5.10 16.69 0.62
N ASN A 69 -5.04 15.49 1.20
CA ASN A 69 -4.10 15.16 2.25
C ASN A 69 -3.35 13.87 1.93
N ILE A 70 -2.10 13.79 2.37
CA ILE A 70 -1.27 12.59 2.33
C ILE A 70 -0.99 12.17 3.76
N PHE A 71 -0.99 10.87 4.00
CA PHE A 71 -0.53 10.26 5.23
C PHE A 71 0.60 9.31 4.90
N ALA A 72 1.73 9.42 5.61
CA ALA A 72 2.92 8.60 5.38
C ALA A 72 3.43 8.04 6.70
N VAL A 73 3.73 6.74 6.74
CA VAL A 73 4.34 6.10 7.91
C VAL A 73 5.83 6.37 7.97
N ASN A 74 6.35 6.43 9.18
CA ASN A 74 7.78 6.55 9.48
C ASN A 74 8.17 5.39 10.39
N ALA A 75 8.55 4.27 9.78
CA ALA A 75 8.77 3.01 10.47
C ALA A 75 9.87 3.10 11.54
N GLY A 76 10.93 3.89 11.30
CA GLY A 76 12.08 4.02 12.21
C GLY A 76 11.86 4.93 13.40
N SER A 77 10.89 5.85 13.33
CA SER A 77 10.51 6.69 14.46
C SER A 77 9.17 6.31 15.09
N ASN A 78 8.52 5.24 14.63
CA ASN A 78 7.18 4.83 15.07
C ASN A 78 6.15 5.97 14.99
N THR A 79 6.17 6.75 13.91
CA THR A 79 5.25 7.88 13.72
C THR A 79 4.50 7.82 12.40
N VAL A 80 3.44 8.62 12.28
CA VAL A 80 2.75 8.92 11.02
C VAL A 80 2.69 10.43 10.82
N SER A 81 2.96 10.87 9.59
CA SER A 81 2.94 12.28 9.19
C SER A 81 1.76 12.59 8.28
N MET A 82 1.20 13.79 8.40
CA MET A 82 0.14 14.30 7.50
C MET A 82 0.62 15.51 6.73
N PHE A 83 0.31 15.55 5.44
CA PHE A 83 0.58 16.70 4.57
C PHE A 83 -0.70 17.23 3.96
N SER A 84 -0.77 18.54 3.74
CA SER A 84 -1.73 19.12 2.80
C SER A 84 -1.11 19.23 1.41
N ILE A 85 -1.89 18.91 0.38
CA ILE A 85 -1.52 19.07 -1.02
C ILE A 85 -2.00 20.44 -1.52
N ASP A 86 -1.11 21.24 -2.11
CA ASP A 86 -1.51 22.48 -2.77
C ASP A 86 -2.36 22.21 -4.01
N LYS A 87 -3.53 22.87 -4.09
CA LYS A 87 -4.49 22.65 -5.19
C LYS A 87 -4.00 23.19 -6.53
N ALA A 88 -3.19 24.23 -6.52
CA ALA A 88 -2.65 24.83 -7.73
C ALA A 88 -1.41 24.08 -8.19
N ASP A 89 -0.68 23.42 -7.30
CA ASP A 89 0.54 22.68 -7.61
C ASP A 89 0.66 21.42 -6.73
N PRO A 90 0.11 20.27 -7.17
CA PRO A 90 0.03 19.06 -6.35
C PRO A 90 1.37 18.45 -5.91
N THR A 91 2.50 18.94 -6.42
CA THR A 91 3.84 18.55 -5.98
C THR A 91 4.32 19.35 -4.76
N LYS A 92 3.65 20.46 -4.45
CA LYS A 92 3.93 21.27 -3.25
C LYS A 92 3.13 20.75 -2.08
N LEU A 93 3.84 20.11 -1.17
CA LEU A 93 3.29 19.60 0.08
C LEU A 93 3.64 20.53 1.24
N THR A 94 2.77 20.55 2.25
CA THR A 94 3.05 21.20 3.53
C THR A 94 2.76 20.21 4.64
N LEU A 95 3.77 19.90 5.46
CA LEU A 95 3.59 19.10 6.66
C LEU A 95 2.63 19.83 7.62
N ILE A 96 1.59 19.15 8.08
CA ILE A 96 0.58 19.71 8.99
C ILE A 96 0.79 19.12 10.38
N GLY A 97 1.12 19.98 11.35
CA GLY A 97 1.46 19.55 12.70
C GLY A 97 2.87 18.96 12.79
N GLN A 98 3.07 18.05 13.74
CA GLN A 98 4.27 17.23 13.90
C GLN A 98 3.90 15.76 13.65
N PRO A 99 4.86 14.89 13.31
CA PRO A 99 4.62 13.45 13.26
C PRO A 99 4.00 12.96 14.56
N VAL A 100 2.97 12.14 14.47
CA VAL A 100 2.25 11.59 15.63
C VAL A 100 2.72 10.18 15.92
N GLU A 101 3.03 9.91 17.19
CA GLU A 101 3.40 8.58 17.67
C GLU A 101 2.28 7.56 17.43
N VAL A 102 2.66 6.42 16.87
CA VAL A 102 1.80 5.27 16.67
C VAL A 102 1.98 4.34 17.88
N PRO A 103 0.90 3.88 18.54
CA PRO A 103 0.97 2.93 19.65
C PRO A 103 1.20 1.51 19.13
N GLY A 104 2.33 1.32 18.45
CA GLY A 104 2.79 0.12 17.78
C GLY A 104 4.21 0.34 17.25
N GLU A 105 4.89 -0.74 16.92
CA GLU A 105 6.29 -0.68 16.47
C GLU A 105 6.39 -1.02 14.98
N PHE A 106 7.26 -0.31 14.27
CA PHE A 106 7.45 -0.47 12.83
C PHE A 106 6.14 -0.27 12.05
N PRO A 107 5.51 0.93 12.10
CA PRO A 107 4.35 1.25 11.27
C PRO A 107 4.73 1.14 9.79
N ASN A 108 4.05 0.28 9.06
CA ASN A 108 4.41 -0.07 7.70
C ASN A 108 3.30 0.22 6.67
N THR A 109 2.05 0.37 7.12
CA THR A 109 0.92 0.65 6.22
C THR A 109 -0.05 1.67 6.83
N VAL A 110 -0.69 2.49 5.99
CA VAL A 110 -1.65 3.52 6.42
C VAL A 110 -2.85 3.62 5.48
N ALA A 111 -4.02 3.78 6.09
CA ALA A 111 -5.30 4.03 5.45
C ALA A 111 -5.89 5.36 5.94
N ALA A 112 -6.66 6.03 5.10
CA ALA A 112 -7.39 7.22 5.50
C ALA A 112 -8.80 7.25 4.92
N SER A 113 -9.74 7.70 5.74
CA SER A 113 -11.16 7.82 5.44
C SER A 113 -11.56 9.30 5.51
N MET A 114 -11.90 9.88 4.36
CA MET A 114 -12.38 11.26 4.31
C MET A 114 -13.80 11.38 4.89
N LYS A 115 -14.65 10.36 4.68
CA LYS A 115 -16.03 10.33 5.17
C LYS A 115 -16.07 10.36 6.70
N ASN A 116 -15.17 9.60 7.34
CA ASN A 116 -15.13 9.48 8.79
C ASN A 116 -14.06 10.36 9.45
N ARG A 117 -13.22 11.06 8.68
CA ARG A 117 -12.07 11.85 9.17
C ARG A 117 -11.12 11.01 10.03
N LEU A 118 -10.81 9.80 9.57
CA LEU A 118 -9.95 8.86 10.26
C LEU A 118 -8.69 8.59 9.45
N VAL A 119 -7.57 8.49 10.13
CA VAL A 119 -6.35 7.83 9.63
C VAL A 119 -6.10 6.63 10.52
N CYS A 120 -5.79 5.48 9.91
CA CYS A 120 -5.51 4.24 10.61
C CYS A 120 -4.17 3.68 10.13
N VAL A 121 -3.30 3.33 11.07
CA VAL A 121 -1.93 2.88 10.82
C VAL A 121 -1.79 1.45 11.30
N GLY A 122 -1.33 0.58 10.41
CA GLY A 122 -0.90 -0.77 10.73
C GLY A 122 0.58 -0.80 11.09
N ALA A 123 0.90 -1.56 12.13
CA ALA A 123 2.25 -1.76 12.64
C ALA A 123 2.52 -3.25 12.80
N THR A 124 3.76 -3.69 12.51
CA THR A 124 4.10 -5.11 12.41
C THR A 124 5.25 -5.59 13.29
N GLY A 125 5.94 -4.68 14.00
CA GLY A 125 7.05 -5.04 14.88
C GLY A 125 6.61 -5.82 16.12
N ALA A 126 7.41 -5.78 17.19
CA ALA A 126 7.13 -6.48 18.44
C ALA A 126 5.76 -6.10 19.06
N THR A 127 5.33 -4.85 18.82
CA THR A 127 3.97 -4.39 19.12
C THR A 127 3.19 -4.23 17.82
N ALA A 128 2.56 -5.31 17.36
CA ALA A 128 1.79 -5.35 16.11
C ALA A 128 0.28 -5.09 16.32
N GLY A 129 -0.35 -4.44 15.34
CA GLY A 129 -1.77 -4.10 15.39
C GLY A 129 -2.13 -2.89 14.54
N VAL A 130 -3.36 -2.40 14.73
CA VAL A 130 -3.88 -1.22 14.03
C VAL A 130 -4.41 -0.19 15.02
N SER A 131 -3.94 1.04 14.91
CA SER A 131 -4.45 2.18 15.69
C SER A 131 -4.90 3.30 14.75
N CYS A 132 -5.91 4.05 15.19
CA CYS A 132 -6.54 5.11 14.40
C CYS A 132 -6.60 6.43 15.16
N ALA A 133 -6.57 7.54 14.43
CA ALA A 133 -6.78 8.88 14.95
C ALA A 133 -7.76 9.67 14.07
N HIS A 134 -8.41 10.67 14.67
CA HIS A 134 -9.03 11.72 13.88
C HIS A 134 -7.98 12.63 13.26
N PHE A 135 -8.29 13.23 12.12
CA PHE A 135 -7.47 14.29 11.54
C PHE A 135 -8.30 15.50 11.09
N ASP A 136 -7.67 16.66 11.07
CA ASP A 136 -8.24 17.88 10.48
C ASP A 136 -7.18 18.73 9.79
N ARG A 137 -7.63 19.64 8.92
CA ARG A 137 -6.74 20.45 8.07
C ARG A 137 -5.91 21.48 8.83
N LYS A 138 -6.32 21.86 10.04
CA LYS A 138 -5.67 22.90 10.84
C LYS A 138 -4.64 22.31 11.80
N ASN A 139 -5.01 21.23 12.49
CA ASN A 139 -4.20 20.66 13.56
C ASN A 139 -3.43 19.40 13.13
N GLY A 140 -3.78 18.80 11.99
CA GLY A 140 -3.16 17.56 11.53
C GLY A 140 -3.82 16.33 12.15
N ILE A 141 -3.01 15.31 12.45
CA ILE A 141 -3.45 14.07 13.09
C ILE A 141 -3.57 14.31 14.60
N GLY A 142 -4.67 13.86 15.20
CA GLY A 142 -4.87 13.87 16.65
C GLY A 142 -4.13 12.72 17.34
N ALA A 143 -4.39 12.52 18.64
CA ALA A 143 -3.84 11.35 19.34
C ALA A 143 -4.42 10.05 18.78
N MET A 144 -3.55 9.05 18.63
CA MET A 144 -3.90 7.69 18.22
C MET A 144 -4.70 6.97 19.32
N ASP A 145 -5.69 6.19 18.93
CA ASP A 145 -6.54 5.40 19.82
C ASP A 145 -5.85 4.11 20.30
N ALA A 146 -6.53 3.36 21.17
CA ALA A 146 -6.03 2.07 21.61
C ALA A 146 -5.83 1.13 20.41
N PRO A 147 -4.71 0.39 20.34
CA PRO A 147 -4.45 -0.51 19.23
C PRO A 147 -5.46 -1.66 19.22
N ARG A 148 -5.76 -2.15 18.02
CA ARG A 148 -6.37 -3.45 17.72
C ARG A 148 -5.20 -4.44 17.56
N PRO A 149 -4.82 -5.18 18.60
CA PRO A 149 -3.56 -5.92 18.61
C PRO A 149 -3.62 -7.14 17.69
N PHE A 150 -2.47 -7.49 17.12
CA PHE A 150 -2.25 -8.78 16.46
C PHE A 150 -1.10 -9.49 17.17
N ASP A 151 -1.34 -10.72 17.63
CA ASP A 151 -0.33 -11.52 18.33
C ASP A 151 0.54 -12.26 17.30
N LEU A 152 1.51 -11.54 16.71
CA LEU A 152 2.39 -12.07 15.66
C LEU A 152 3.71 -12.63 16.20
N GLY A 153 4.06 -12.34 17.47
CA GLY A 153 5.35 -12.75 18.05
C GLY A 153 6.58 -12.20 17.32
N GLN A 154 6.46 -11.04 16.65
CA GLN A 154 7.52 -10.40 15.86
C GLN A 154 8.58 -9.71 16.73
N THR A 155 9.70 -9.34 16.11
CA THR A 155 10.73 -8.45 16.68
C THR A 155 10.61 -7.05 16.09
N THR A 156 11.43 -6.11 16.58
CA THR A 156 11.62 -4.80 15.95
C THR A 156 13.12 -4.58 15.71
N PRO A 157 13.60 -4.53 14.46
CA PRO A 157 12.83 -4.65 13.21
C PRO A 157 12.15 -6.03 13.05
N PRO A 158 11.03 -6.10 12.31
CA PRO A 158 10.33 -7.35 12.03
C PRO A 158 11.12 -8.23 11.07
N VAL A 159 10.93 -9.54 11.15
CA VAL A 159 11.45 -10.51 10.19
C VAL A 159 10.32 -10.86 9.22
N GLY A 160 10.52 -10.57 7.94
CA GLY A 160 9.52 -10.72 6.89
C GLY A 160 10.04 -11.43 5.64
N PRO A 161 9.23 -11.56 4.57
CA PRO A 161 7.92 -10.92 4.44
C PRO A 161 6.80 -11.67 5.17
N THR A 162 6.92 -12.96 5.51
CA THR A 162 5.85 -13.74 6.18
C THR A 162 5.55 -13.23 7.60
N ASN A 163 4.41 -13.63 8.17
CA ASN A 163 4.02 -13.32 9.55
C ASN A 163 4.06 -11.81 9.91
N THR A 164 3.60 -10.94 8.99
CA THR A 164 3.59 -9.48 9.17
C THR A 164 2.26 -8.87 8.73
N VAL A 165 1.94 -7.67 9.25
CA VAL A 165 0.85 -6.83 8.75
C VAL A 165 1.21 -6.34 7.35
N SER A 166 0.29 -6.45 6.39
CA SER A 166 0.61 -6.24 4.98
C SER A 166 -0.06 -5.02 4.39
N HIS A 167 -1.32 -4.80 4.71
CA HIS A 167 -2.06 -3.66 4.18
C HIS A 167 -3.25 -3.34 5.08
N VAL A 168 -3.38 -2.08 5.49
CA VAL A 168 -4.59 -1.54 6.10
C VAL A 168 -5.32 -0.67 5.07
N PHE A 169 -6.63 -0.85 4.90
CA PHE A 169 -7.43 -0.09 3.93
C PHE A 169 -8.92 -0.06 4.32
N PHE A 170 -9.66 0.94 3.87
CA PHE A 170 -11.10 1.01 4.09
C PHE A 170 -11.86 0.30 2.95
N SER A 171 -13.04 -0.25 3.27
CA SER A 171 -14.05 -0.59 2.27
C SER A 171 -14.42 0.63 1.42
N GLU A 172 -14.96 0.42 0.22
CA GLU A 172 -15.31 1.52 -0.69
C GLU A 172 -16.29 2.53 -0.06
N ASP A 173 -17.24 2.03 0.73
CA ASP A 173 -18.22 2.86 1.43
C ASP A 173 -17.69 3.45 2.76
N GLU A 174 -16.43 3.15 3.10
CA GLU A 174 -15.72 3.50 4.32
C GLU A 174 -16.46 3.06 5.61
N SER A 175 -17.24 1.98 5.55
CA SER A 175 -17.96 1.41 6.70
C SER A 175 -17.20 0.29 7.42
N THR A 176 -16.15 -0.25 6.80
CA THR A 176 -15.28 -1.29 7.37
C THR A 176 -13.82 -0.92 7.16
N LEU A 177 -13.00 -1.12 8.20
CA LEU A 177 -11.54 -1.09 8.09
C LEU A 177 -11.04 -2.52 7.94
N PHE A 178 -10.36 -2.80 6.84
CA PHE A 178 -9.73 -4.08 6.59
C PHE A 178 -8.25 -4.05 6.92
N THR A 179 -7.70 -5.20 7.30
CA THR A 179 -6.26 -5.39 7.41
C THR A 179 -5.88 -6.80 6.97
N THR A 180 -4.98 -6.93 5.99
CA THR A 180 -4.40 -8.22 5.63
C THR A 180 -3.15 -8.50 6.45
N VAL A 181 -3.05 -9.72 6.95
CA VAL A 181 -1.89 -10.23 7.70
C VAL A 181 -1.39 -11.49 6.99
N LYS A 182 -0.10 -11.50 6.65
CA LYS A 182 0.55 -12.64 6.00
C LYS A 182 0.68 -13.80 6.97
N GLY A 183 0.41 -15.01 6.49
CA GLY A 183 0.80 -16.22 7.19
C GLY A 183 2.30 -16.51 7.07
N ASP A 184 2.68 -17.65 7.61
CA ASP A 184 3.99 -18.27 7.49
C ASP A 184 3.78 -19.80 7.34
N PRO A 185 3.55 -20.27 6.09
CA PRO A 185 3.27 -21.68 5.83
C PRO A 185 4.38 -22.62 6.33
N PRO A 186 5.69 -22.31 6.18
CA PRO A 186 6.76 -23.08 6.81
C PRO A 186 6.62 -23.26 8.34
N ALA A 187 6.10 -22.25 9.04
CA ALA A 187 5.83 -22.30 10.47
C ALA A 187 4.42 -22.82 10.82
N ASN A 188 3.64 -23.29 9.84
CA ASN A 188 2.25 -23.71 9.99
C ASN A 188 1.36 -22.61 10.62
N ASN A 189 1.60 -21.36 10.22
CA ASN A 189 0.80 -20.20 10.59
C ASN A 189 0.01 -19.71 9.37
N THR A 190 -1.31 -19.64 9.48
CA THR A 190 -2.17 -19.16 8.38
C THR A 190 -2.41 -17.66 8.55
N GLY A 191 -2.29 -16.92 7.46
CA GLY A 191 -2.66 -15.50 7.43
C GLY A 191 -4.15 -15.28 7.65
N PHE A 192 -4.53 -14.02 7.80
CA PHE A 192 -5.93 -13.65 7.97
C PHE A 192 -6.24 -12.27 7.42
N LEU A 193 -7.51 -12.06 7.12
CA LEU A 193 -8.12 -10.75 6.93
C LEU A 193 -8.81 -10.35 8.24
N ALA A 194 -8.41 -9.22 8.80
CA ALA A 194 -9.13 -8.55 9.88
C ALA A 194 -10.14 -7.56 9.30
N ALA A 195 -11.35 -7.55 9.82
CA ALA A 195 -12.41 -6.61 9.45
C ALA A 195 -13.00 -5.94 10.70
N PHE A 196 -12.85 -4.62 10.82
CA PHE A 196 -13.34 -3.85 11.95
C PHE A 196 -14.47 -2.90 11.50
N PRO A 197 -15.59 -2.84 12.23
CA PRO A 197 -16.68 -1.95 11.87
C PRO A 197 -16.25 -0.50 12.11
N VAL A 198 -16.60 0.37 11.17
CA VAL A 198 -16.50 1.82 11.33
C VAL A 198 -17.86 2.35 11.75
N HIS A 199 -17.90 3.06 12.86
CA HIS A 199 -19.09 3.71 13.39
C HIS A 199 -19.07 5.20 13.03
N PRO A 200 -19.81 5.64 12.00
CA PRO A 200 -19.79 7.04 11.58
C PRO A 200 -20.40 7.94 12.65
N SER A 201 -19.91 9.17 12.74
CA SER A 201 -20.54 10.21 13.56
C SER A 201 -20.41 11.58 12.89
N CYS A 202 -21.30 12.52 13.23
CA CYS A 202 -21.23 13.89 12.75
C CYS A 202 -19.91 14.60 13.13
N ARG A 203 -19.20 14.10 14.15
CA ARG A 203 -17.94 14.67 14.65
C ARG A 203 -16.69 13.91 14.20
N GLY A 204 -16.84 12.86 13.39
CA GLY A 204 -15.79 11.93 12.98
C GLY A 204 -16.14 10.53 13.45
N GLY A 205 -15.93 9.53 12.62
CA GLY A 205 -16.25 8.15 12.96
C GLY A 205 -15.26 7.56 13.95
N THR A 206 -15.53 6.35 14.43
CA THR A 206 -14.58 5.55 15.24
C THR A 206 -14.52 4.15 14.69
N VAL A 207 -13.38 3.47 14.80
CA VAL A 207 -13.27 2.06 14.41
C VAL A 207 -13.45 1.18 15.65
N GLY A 208 -14.22 0.11 15.56
CA GLY A 208 -14.40 -0.84 16.64
C GLY A 208 -13.05 -1.44 17.09
N LEU A 209 -12.90 -1.70 18.39
CA LEU A 209 -11.72 -2.38 18.94
C LEU A 209 -11.76 -3.89 18.72
N GLN A 210 -12.96 -4.44 18.53
CA GLN A 210 -13.18 -5.83 18.16
C GLN A 210 -13.57 -5.89 16.69
N GLY A 211 -13.01 -6.88 15.99
CA GLY A 211 -13.29 -7.15 14.59
C GLY A 211 -13.48 -8.64 14.36
N VAL A 212 -13.72 -8.98 13.12
CA VAL A 212 -13.83 -10.35 12.64
C VAL A 212 -12.52 -10.71 11.95
N MET A 213 -11.93 -11.83 12.34
CA MET A 213 -10.75 -12.40 11.69
C MET A 213 -11.20 -13.58 10.86
N SER A 214 -10.92 -13.55 9.56
CA SER A 214 -11.20 -14.63 8.64
C SER A 214 -9.90 -15.13 8.02
N SER A 215 -9.74 -16.45 7.95
CA SER A 215 -8.72 -17.10 7.13
C SER A 215 -9.45 -17.89 6.02
N PRO A 216 -9.84 -17.22 4.91
CA PRO A 216 -10.58 -17.88 3.85
C PRO A 216 -9.81 -19.09 3.30
N ASP A 217 -10.55 -20.12 2.88
CA ASP A 217 -9.96 -21.33 2.30
C ASP A 217 -9.03 -20.99 1.13
N ASP A 218 -7.93 -21.73 1.03
CA ASP A 218 -6.85 -21.58 0.05
C ASP A 218 -6.04 -20.27 0.12
N THR A 219 -6.23 -19.44 1.16
CA THR A 219 -5.37 -18.27 1.42
C THR A 219 -4.26 -18.60 2.41
N LEU A 220 -3.08 -18.02 2.20
CA LEU A 220 -1.88 -18.31 3.00
C LEU A 220 -1.10 -17.03 3.32
N VAL A 221 -0.76 -16.24 2.31
CA VAL A 221 0.20 -15.11 2.42
C VAL A 221 -0.43 -13.86 1.79
N LEU A 222 -1.60 -13.46 2.33
CA LEU A 222 -2.36 -12.28 1.90
C LEU A 222 -1.52 -11.00 2.01
N PHE A 223 -1.34 -10.27 0.90
CA PHE A 223 -0.53 -9.05 0.85
C PHE A 223 -1.38 -7.84 0.46
N GLY A 224 -1.24 -7.37 -0.78
CA GLY A 224 -1.80 -6.15 -1.31
C GLY A 224 -3.26 -6.34 -1.62
N SER A 225 -4.04 -5.28 -1.48
CA SER A 225 -5.50 -5.41 -1.57
C SER A 225 -6.15 -4.14 -2.05
N THR A 226 -7.33 -4.28 -2.61
CA THR A 226 -8.17 -3.15 -2.99
C THR A 226 -9.63 -3.53 -2.90
N ALA A 227 -10.45 -2.62 -2.37
CA ALA A 227 -11.90 -2.75 -2.49
C ALA A 227 -12.29 -2.77 -3.97
N ILE A 228 -13.23 -3.65 -4.34
CA ILE A 228 -13.74 -3.72 -5.71
C ILE A 228 -14.85 -2.68 -5.87
N PRO A 229 -14.73 -1.72 -6.81
CA PRO A 229 -15.72 -0.67 -6.96
C PRO A 229 -17.12 -1.19 -7.28
N GLY A 230 -18.13 -0.67 -6.57
CA GLY A 230 -19.53 -1.06 -6.68
C GLY A 230 -19.88 -2.39 -5.99
N SER A 231 -18.99 -2.94 -5.16
CA SER A 231 -19.17 -4.24 -4.49
C SER A 231 -18.73 -4.19 -3.02
N THR A 232 -19.14 -5.20 -2.25
CA THR A 232 -18.56 -5.51 -0.93
C THR A 232 -17.35 -6.44 -1.02
N ASP A 233 -17.08 -6.98 -2.22
CA ASP A 233 -15.94 -7.84 -2.46
C ASP A 233 -14.62 -7.04 -2.45
N ILE A 234 -13.53 -7.74 -2.16
CA ILE A 234 -12.17 -7.20 -2.21
C ILE A 234 -11.30 -8.06 -3.12
N PHE A 235 -10.41 -7.43 -3.87
CA PHE A 235 -9.36 -8.12 -4.61
C PHE A 235 -8.10 -8.13 -3.73
N VAL A 236 -7.49 -9.31 -3.57
CA VAL A 236 -6.34 -9.51 -2.67
C VAL A 236 -5.30 -10.36 -3.37
N THR A 237 -4.05 -9.92 -3.37
CA THR A 237 -2.92 -10.77 -3.78
C THR A 237 -2.52 -11.70 -2.64
N ASP A 238 -2.06 -12.88 -3.01
CA ASP A 238 -1.49 -13.85 -2.11
C ASP A 238 -0.14 -14.30 -2.67
N ALA A 239 0.94 -13.98 -1.95
CA ALA A 239 2.30 -14.21 -2.43
C ALA A 239 2.62 -15.71 -2.63
N SER A 240 1.80 -16.61 -2.12
CA SER A 240 1.97 -18.06 -2.27
C SER A 240 1.42 -18.64 -3.58
N PHE A 241 0.53 -17.93 -4.27
CA PHE A 241 -0.01 -18.42 -5.55
C PHE A 241 -0.32 -17.34 -6.59
N GLY A 242 -0.70 -16.11 -6.22
CA GLY A 242 -1.15 -15.11 -7.19
C GLY A 242 -2.16 -14.13 -6.58
N ALA A 243 -3.44 -14.31 -6.89
CA ALA A 243 -4.50 -13.45 -6.34
C ALA A 243 -5.87 -14.13 -6.22
N THR A 244 -6.69 -13.59 -5.33
CA THR A 244 -8.04 -14.03 -5.04
C THR A 244 -9.00 -12.85 -4.91
N VAL A 245 -10.27 -13.11 -5.24
CA VAL A 245 -11.39 -12.25 -4.88
C VAL A 245 -12.04 -12.82 -3.64
N LEU A 246 -12.14 -12.03 -2.58
CA LEU A 246 -12.83 -12.40 -1.35
C LEU A 246 -14.19 -11.70 -1.29
N SER A 247 -15.23 -12.47 -1.01
CA SER A 247 -16.55 -11.95 -0.69
C SER A 247 -16.68 -11.68 0.79
N ILE A 248 -17.11 -10.47 1.14
CA ILE A 248 -17.33 -10.03 2.51
C ILE A 248 -18.81 -10.11 2.84
N GLY A 249 -19.16 -10.96 3.81
CA GLY A 249 -20.51 -11.12 4.34
C GLY A 249 -20.97 -9.91 5.16
N THR A 250 -22.27 -9.83 5.43
CA THR A 250 -22.85 -8.78 6.29
C THR A 250 -22.38 -8.86 7.75
N ASP A 251 -21.88 -10.03 8.16
CA ASP A 251 -21.21 -10.30 9.43
C ASP A 251 -19.70 -10.01 9.38
N MET A 252 -19.20 -9.43 8.28
CA MET A 252 -17.79 -9.15 7.99
C MET A 252 -16.91 -10.39 7.78
N GLN A 253 -17.49 -11.60 7.72
CA GLN A 253 -16.72 -12.80 7.40
C GLN A 253 -16.31 -12.79 5.93
N ALA A 254 -15.03 -13.08 5.67
CA ALA A 254 -14.51 -13.22 4.32
C ALA A 254 -14.54 -14.68 3.85
N THR A 255 -14.91 -14.88 2.60
CA THR A 255 -14.88 -16.19 1.92
C THR A 255 -14.28 -16.06 0.53
N THR A 256 -13.62 -17.11 0.06
CA THR A 256 -13.00 -17.12 -1.27
C THR A 256 -14.08 -17.23 -2.34
N LYS A 257 -14.20 -16.20 -3.19
CA LYS A 257 -15.13 -16.18 -4.33
C LYS A 257 -14.51 -16.78 -5.59
N GLY A 258 -13.23 -16.47 -5.81
CA GLY A 258 -12.44 -16.99 -6.92
C GLY A 258 -10.97 -16.74 -6.68
N ARG A 259 -10.10 -17.54 -7.28
CA ARG A 259 -8.65 -17.36 -7.22
C ARG A 259 -7.99 -17.87 -8.48
N SER A 260 -6.83 -17.32 -8.79
CA SER A 260 -5.96 -17.85 -9.85
C SER A 260 -4.51 -17.81 -9.42
N ALA A 261 -3.79 -18.86 -9.81
CA ALA A 261 -2.35 -18.90 -9.67
C ALA A 261 -1.69 -18.11 -10.82
N VAL A 262 -0.64 -17.35 -10.50
CA VAL A 262 0.21 -16.65 -11.47
C VAL A 262 1.45 -17.51 -11.72
N ASP A 263 1.45 -18.21 -12.86
CA ASP A 263 2.53 -19.12 -13.21
C ASP A 263 3.87 -18.38 -13.31
N GLY A 264 4.90 -18.96 -12.68
CA GLY A 264 6.25 -18.39 -12.67
C GLY A 264 6.42 -17.12 -11.83
N GLN A 265 5.47 -16.81 -10.92
CA GLN A 265 5.69 -15.76 -9.92
C GLN A 265 6.90 -16.07 -9.03
N SER A 266 7.51 -15.02 -8.49
CA SER A 266 8.43 -15.13 -7.35
C SER A 266 7.68 -14.77 -6.07
N ALA A 267 6.98 -13.63 -6.08
CA ALA A 267 6.07 -13.20 -5.02
C ALA A 267 5.16 -12.09 -5.58
N THR A 268 3.96 -12.45 -6.05
CA THR A 268 2.96 -11.46 -6.49
C THR A 268 2.31 -10.82 -5.27
N CYS A 269 2.59 -9.54 -5.04
CA CYS A 269 2.34 -8.93 -3.74
C CYS A 269 1.50 -7.66 -3.82
N TRP A 270 1.67 -6.78 -4.81
CA TRP A 270 0.93 -5.51 -4.84
C TRP A 270 -0.22 -5.55 -5.83
N ALA A 271 -1.27 -4.77 -5.55
CA ALA A 271 -2.46 -4.70 -6.39
C ALA A 271 -3.03 -3.28 -6.52
N THR A 272 -3.57 -2.97 -7.69
CA THR A 272 -4.45 -1.82 -7.92
C THR A 272 -5.56 -2.19 -8.90
N ILE A 273 -6.67 -1.44 -8.91
CA ILE A 273 -7.73 -1.57 -9.92
C ILE A 273 -7.70 -0.36 -10.84
N SER A 274 -7.66 -0.62 -12.14
CA SER A 274 -7.77 0.40 -13.18
C SER A 274 -9.21 0.85 -13.35
N PRO A 275 -9.52 2.16 -13.21
CA PRO A 275 -10.86 2.65 -13.50
C PRO A 275 -11.20 2.60 -14.99
N ALA A 276 -10.20 2.55 -15.89
CA ALA A 276 -10.41 2.51 -17.33
C ALA A 276 -10.79 1.12 -17.84
N SER A 277 -10.05 0.08 -17.44
CA SER A 277 -10.31 -1.31 -17.88
C SER A 277 -11.25 -2.06 -16.93
N LYS A 278 -11.42 -1.56 -15.68
CA LYS A 278 -12.18 -2.23 -14.61
C LYS A 278 -11.64 -3.61 -14.27
N THR A 279 -10.32 -3.76 -14.36
CA THR A 279 -9.57 -4.97 -14.05
C THR A 279 -8.52 -4.66 -13.00
N ALA A 280 -8.07 -5.69 -12.28
CA ALA A 280 -6.97 -5.59 -11.34
C ALA A 280 -5.65 -5.72 -12.09
N PHE A 281 -4.63 -5.01 -11.62
CA PHE A 281 -3.25 -5.15 -12.05
C PHE A 281 -2.43 -5.50 -10.82
N VAL A 282 -1.52 -6.47 -10.98
CA VAL A 282 -0.67 -6.93 -9.89
C VAL A 282 0.80 -6.96 -10.31
N THR A 283 1.69 -6.77 -9.34
CA THR A 283 3.14 -6.81 -9.57
C THR A 283 3.84 -7.79 -8.65
N ASP A 284 5.02 -8.18 -9.09
CA ASP A 284 5.90 -9.12 -8.43
C ASP A 284 7.27 -8.48 -8.22
N VAL A 285 7.83 -8.61 -7.02
CA VAL A 285 9.14 -8.01 -6.68
C VAL A 285 10.29 -8.64 -7.46
N GLY A 286 10.16 -9.91 -7.85
CA GLY A 286 11.20 -10.70 -8.51
C GLY A 286 10.94 -11.00 -9.99
N VAL A 287 9.77 -10.60 -10.52
CA VAL A 287 9.41 -10.83 -11.92
C VAL A 287 8.95 -9.54 -12.57
N ASN A 288 9.71 -9.07 -13.55
CA ASN A 288 9.48 -7.80 -14.23
C ASN A 288 8.37 -7.87 -15.29
N ARG A 289 7.13 -7.97 -14.81
CA ARG A 289 5.90 -7.91 -15.60
C ARG A 289 4.76 -7.32 -14.76
N ILE A 290 3.70 -6.89 -15.43
CA ILE A 290 2.41 -6.61 -14.77
C ILE A 290 1.39 -7.63 -15.28
N VAL A 291 0.64 -8.24 -14.36
CA VAL A 291 -0.44 -9.19 -14.71
C VAL A 291 -1.78 -8.49 -14.55
N GLU A 292 -2.59 -8.51 -15.61
CA GLU A 292 -3.97 -8.03 -15.61
C GLU A 292 -4.91 -9.18 -15.23
N MET A 293 -5.77 -8.98 -14.23
CA MET A 293 -6.64 -10.01 -13.67
C MET A 293 -8.08 -9.51 -13.55
N SER A 294 -9.03 -10.44 -13.68
CA SER A 294 -10.46 -10.19 -13.46
C SER A 294 -10.74 -9.84 -12.00
N ILE A 295 -11.55 -8.81 -11.77
CA ILE A 295 -12.04 -8.47 -10.42
C ILE A 295 -13.23 -9.34 -9.98
N GLU A 296 -13.72 -10.23 -10.85
CA GLU A 296 -14.85 -11.11 -10.52
C GLU A 296 -14.40 -12.40 -9.82
N ASP A 297 -13.29 -12.97 -10.28
CA ASP A 297 -12.79 -14.30 -9.88
C ASP A 297 -11.26 -14.44 -9.89
N ALA A 298 -10.54 -13.33 -10.11
CA ALA A 298 -9.08 -13.30 -10.27
C ALA A 298 -8.53 -14.03 -11.50
N SER A 299 -9.34 -14.42 -12.50
CA SER A 299 -8.80 -15.03 -13.73
C SER A 299 -7.78 -14.11 -14.43
N ILE A 300 -6.67 -14.66 -14.90
CA ILE A 300 -5.66 -13.90 -15.67
C ILE A 300 -6.24 -13.52 -17.04
N LEU A 301 -6.19 -12.23 -17.37
CA LEU A 301 -6.68 -11.66 -18.62
C LEU A 301 -5.54 -11.28 -19.56
N ASN A 302 -4.41 -10.83 -19.01
CA ASN A 302 -3.24 -10.47 -19.79
C ASN A 302 -1.96 -10.42 -18.95
N GLU A 303 -0.82 -10.38 -19.64
CA GLU A 303 0.48 -10.13 -19.04
C GLU A 303 1.25 -9.12 -19.89
N ILE A 304 1.87 -8.16 -19.21
CA ILE A 304 2.66 -7.10 -19.83
C ILE A 304 4.11 -7.35 -19.44
N ASP A 305 4.88 -7.89 -20.38
CA ASP A 305 6.32 -8.12 -20.20
C ASP A 305 7.06 -6.77 -20.20
N LEU A 306 7.83 -6.54 -19.14
CA LEU A 306 8.62 -5.33 -18.94
C LEU A 306 10.12 -5.63 -18.82
N SER A 307 10.52 -6.88 -19.05
CA SER A 307 11.91 -7.36 -18.93
C SER A 307 12.92 -6.53 -19.72
N ALA A 308 12.50 -5.89 -20.82
CA ALA A 308 13.33 -5.03 -21.64
C ALA A 308 13.91 -3.79 -20.90
N ASN A 309 13.28 -3.32 -19.82
CA ASN A 309 13.82 -2.20 -19.02
C ASN A 309 14.97 -2.64 -18.07
N GLY A 310 15.13 -3.95 -17.87
CA GLY A 310 16.18 -4.55 -17.04
C GLY A 310 16.04 -4.34 -15.54
N GLN A 311 14.87 -3.93 -15.05
CA GLN A 311 14.51 -3.98 -13.63
C GLN A 311 14.26 -5.44 -13.19
N PRO A 312 14.49 -5.78 -11.91
CA PRO A 312 14.24 -7.15 -11.42
C PRO A 312 12.74 -7.47 -11.31
N GLY A 313 11.95 -6.48 -10.91
CA GLY A 313 10.51 -6.57 -10.66
C GLY A 313 10.00 -5.24 -10.13
N MET A 314 8.74 -5.20 -9.72
CA MET A 314 8.09 -3.99 -9.23
C MET A 314 7.35 -4.24 -7.93
N ILE A 315 7.50 -3.28 -7.03
CA ILE A 315 6.69 -3.08 -5.84
C ILE A 315 5.64 -2.01 -6.14
N ASP A 316 4.62 -1.88 -5.28
CA ASP A 316 3.61 -0.81 -5.26
C ASP A 316 3.11 -0.26 -6.62
N LEU A 317 1.79 -0.26 -6.81
CA LEU A 317 1.19 0.33 -8.00
C LEU A 317 -0.08 1.11 -7.73
N THR A 318 -0.33 2.10 -8.58
CA THR A 318 -1.56 2.89 -8.55
C THR A 318 -2.06 3.17 -9.96
N ALA A 319 -3.38 3.25 -10.10
CA ALA A 319 -4.03 3.60 -11.36
C ALA A 319 -4.61 5.02 -11.33
N VAL A 320 -4.37 5.77 -12.41
CA VAL A 320 -4.98 7.09 -12.66
C VAL A 320 -5.43 7.17 -14.11
N GLY A 321 -6.74 7.35 -14.32
CA GLY A 321 -7.31 7.36 -15.66
C GLY A 321 -7.03 6.05 -16.38
N GLN A 322 -6.29 6.12 -17.49
CA GLN A 322 -5.91 4.96 -18.30
C GLN A 322 -4.50 4.44 -17.98
N MET A 323 -3.78 5.07 -17.05
CA MET A 323 -2.39 4.72 -16.75
C MET A 323 -2.28 3.94 -15.45
N ILE A 324 -1.41 2.94 -15.46
CA ILE A 324 -0.85 2.28 -14.28
C ILE A 324 0.55 2.84 -14.07
N TYR A 325 0.84 3.23 -12.84
CA TYR A 325 2.17 3.62 -12.39
C TYR A 325 2.63 2.51 -11.45
N ALA A 326 3.77 1.89 -11.73
CA ALA A 326 4.34 0.81 -10.92
C ALA A 326 5.77 1.19 -10.49
N LEU A 327 6.11 0.95 -9.23
CA LEU A 327 7.39 1.32 -8.65
C LEU A 327 8.39 0.16 -8.75
N ALA A 328 9.39 0.27 -9.61
CA ALA A 328 10.55 -0.60 -9.51
C ALA A 328 11.51 -0.01 -8.46
N PRO A 329 11.81 -0.72 -7.35
CA PRO A 329 12.68 -0.19 -6.31
C PRO A 329 14.15 -0.13 -6.78
N GLY A 330 14.49 -0.74 -7.91
CA GLY A 330 15.88 -0.90 -8.33
C GLY A 330 16.60 -1.99 -7.54
N ASN A 331 17.91 -2.11 -7.76
CA ASN A 331 18.79 -3.07 -7.08
C ASN A 331 20.25 -2.58 -7.11
N SER A 332 21.20 -3.46 -6.78
CA SER A 332 22.64 -3.19 -6.89
C SER A 332 23.06 -2.93 -8.36
N GLY A 333 22.93 -1.68 -8.80
CA GLY A 333 23.32 -1.22 -10.14
C GLY A 333 22.19 -0.60 -10.97
N LYS A 334 20.95 -0.60 -10.46
CA LYS A 334 19.81 0.07 -11.09
C LYS A 334 19.16 1.03 -10.12
N GLU A 335 18.99 2.27 -10.56
CA GLU A 335 18.24 3.27 -9.81
C GLU A 335 16.75 2.88 -9.73
N PRO A 336 16.04 3.33 -8.68
CA PRO A 336 14.59 3.19 -8.61
C PRO A 336 13.90 3.95 -9.75
N THR A 337 12.83 3.37 -10.29
CA THR A 337 12.09 3.94 -11.42
C THR A 337 10.59 3.78 -11.24
N ILE A 338 9.80 4.68 -11.83
CA ILE A 338 8.38 4.43 -12.10
C ILE A 338 8.22 3.98 -13.54
N VAL A 339 7.61 2.82 -13.73
CA VAL A 339 7.17 2.34 -15.03
C VAL A 339 5.71 2.77 -15.22
N VAL A 340 5.43 3.44 -16.34
CA VAL A 340 4.08 3.89 -16.71
C VAL A 340 3.58 3.02 -17.85
N VAL A 341 2.44 2.37 -17.62
CA VAL A 341 1.80 1.46 -18.57
C VAL A 341 0.38 1.93 -18.86
N ASN A 342 -0.01 1.92 -20.12
CA ASN A 342 -1.40 2.16 -20.49
C ASN A 342 -2.22 0.89 -20.26
N ALA A 343 -3.21 0.93 -19.37
CA ALA A 343 -4.04 -0.21 -18.97
C ALA A 343 -4.90 -0.77 -20.12
N VAL A 344 -5.14 0.01 -21.18
CA VAL A 344 -5.99 -0.39 -22.32
C VAL A 344 -5.15 -0.93 -23.47
N THR A 345 -4.08 -0.22 -23.86
CA THR A 345 -3.19 -0.66 -24.95
C THR A 345 -2.19 -1.70 -24.49
N ARG A 346 -1.94 -1.79 -23.18
CA ARG A 346 -0.99 -2.71 -22.54
C ARG A 346 0.45 -2.45 -22.93
N GLU A 347 0.75 -1.19 -23.22
CA GLU A 347 2.09 -0.75 -23.62
C GLU A 347 2.72 0.06 -22.49
N MET A 348 4.00 -0.19 -22.24
CA MET A 348 4.84 0.72 -21.46
C MET A 348 5.03 2.01 -22.26
N VAL A 349 4.57 3.13 -21.71
CA VAL A 349 4.66 4.45 -22.35
C VAL A 349 5.79 5.30 -21.77
N GLN A 350 6.23 5.01 -20.54
CA GLN A 350 7.32 5.74 -19.89
C GLN A 350 8.09 4.86 -18.90
N GLU A 351 9.37 5.16 -18.75
CA GLU A 351 10.18 4.79 -17.59
C GLU A 351 10.78 6.08 -17.02
N LYS A 352 10.56 6.35 -15.73
CA LYS A 352 11.01 7.56 -15.04
C LYS A 352 11.96 7.20 -13.89
N ALA A 353 13.25 7.48 -14.06
CA ALA A 353 14.23 7.34 -12.99
C ALA A 353 14.02 8.36 -11.87
N LEU A 354 14.18 7.88 -10.63
CA LEU A 354 13.96 8.66 -9.40
C LEU A 354 15.28 9.03 -8.70
N GLY A 355 16.43 8.47 -9.09
CA GLY A 355 17.71 8.67 -8.39
C GLY A 355 18.12 10.13 -8.27
N LYS A 356 17.90 10.94 -9.32
CA LYS A 356 18.15 12.40 -9.28
C LYS A 356 17.26 13.17 -8.30
N MET A 357 16.20 12.54 -7.80
CA MET A 357 15.27 13.09 -6.81
C MET A 357 15.58 12.59 -5.39
N GLY A 358 16.73 11.93 -5.18
CA GLY A 358 17.17 11.43 -3.88
C GLY A 358 16.55 10.08 -3.48
N ALA A 359 15.88 9.39 -4.41
CA ALA A 359 15.37 8.05 -4.17
C ALA A 359 16.48 7.00 -4.24
N THR A 360 16.46 6.06 -3.29
CA THR A 360 17.29 4.85 -3.30
C THR A 360 16.39 3.61 -3.39
N ASN A 361 16.98 2.42 -3.32
CA ASN A 361 16.25 1.15 -3.25
C ASN A 361 15.35 0.98 -2.02
N ARG A 362 15.35 1.96 -1.10
CA ARG A 362 14.46 2.00 0.05
C ARG A 362 13.08 2.57 -0.25
N VAL A 363 12.84 3.14 -1.43
CA VAL A 363 11.52 3.70 -1.78
C VAL A 363 10.38 2.70 -1.56
N GLN A 364 9.27 3.21 -1.06
CA GLN A 364 8.09 2.44 -0.68
C GLN A 364 6.81 3.25 -0.86
N GLY A 365 5.71 2.56 -1.10
CA GLY A 365 4.39 3.15 -1.27
C GLY A 365 4.27 3.90 -2.60
N LEU A 366 3.09 3.79 -3.22
CA LEU A 366 2.74 4.59 -4.37
C LEU A 366 1.26 4.95 -4.34
N ALA A 367 0.98 6.24 -4.15
CA ALA A 367 -0.39 6.77 -4.21
C ALA A 367 -0.48 7.91 -5.21
N ALA A 368 -1.70 8.22 -5.63
CA ALA A 368 -1.96 9.29 -6.59
C ALA A 368 -3.10 10.21 -6.12
N LEU A 369 -2.99 11.50 -6.47
CA LEU A 369 -4.09 12.42 -6.31
C LEU A 369 -5.17 12.16 -7.38
N ARG A 370 -6.32 11.65 -6.94
CA ARG A 370 -7.52 11.46 -7.77
C ARG A 370 -8.39 12.72 -7.62
N VAL A 371 -8.45 13.58 -8.65
CA VAL A 371 -9.22 14.85 -8.67
C VAL A 371 -10.43 14.81 -9.59
#